data_AF-A0AAX6NE87-F1
#
_entry.id   AF-A0AAX6NE87-F1
#
_cell.length_a   1.000
_cell.length_b   1.000
_cell.length_c   1.000
_cell.angle_alpha   90.00
_cell.angle_beta   90.00
_cell.angle_gamma   90.00
#
_symmetry.space_group_name_H-M   'P 1'
#
loop_
_entity.id
_entity.type
_entity.pdbx_description
1 polymer ?
#
loop_
_entity_poly.entity_id
_entity_poly.type
_entity_poly.pdbx_seq_one_letter_code
_entity_poly.pdbx_strand_id
1 'polypeptide(L)'
;MVAVIMISLMILIGLFLMGAALFAKKKSFEKIFISGQDNIIAGIVALIFQNAPIKVQRIMLFTFGLLWSGGFAYFLITGKY
;
A
#
# COMPACT_ATOMS: atom_id res chain seq x y z
N MET A 1 -4.40 -0.17 24.75
CA MET A 1 -5.60 0.30 24.02
C MET A 1 -5.23 1.12 22.78
N VAL A 2 -4.37 2.13 22.90
CA VAL A 2 -3.91 2.97 21.77
C VAL A 2 -3.21 2.16 20.66
N ALA A 3 -2.31 1.24 21.01
CA ALA A 3 -1.61 0.40 20.04
C ALA A 3 -2.56 -0.45 19.17
N VAL A 4 -3.59 -1.04 19.78
CA VAL A 4 -4.61 -1.85 19.08
C VAL A 4 -5.39 -1.01 18.07
N ILE A 5 -5.75 0.23 18.44
CA ILE A 5 -6.44 1.18 17.55
C ILE A 5 -5.52 1.54 16.38
N MET A 6 -4.25 1.82 16.66
CA MET A 6 -3.28 2.18 15.63
C MET A 6 -3.02 1.03 14.65
N ILE A 7 -2.88 -0.19 15.14
CA ILE A 7 -2.72 -1.39 14.29
C ILE A 7 -3.97 -1.63 13.44
N SER A 8 -5.16 -1.48 14.03
CA SER A 8 -6.43 -1.59 13.29
C SER A 8 -6.53 -0.56 12.15
N LEU A 9 -6.09 0.68 12.39
CA LEU A 9 -6.01 1.70 11.34
C LEU A 9 -5.00 1.31 10.24
N MET A 10 -3.84 0.77 10.61
CA MET A 10 -2.85 0.31 9.62
C MET A 10 -3.37 -0.85 8.77
N ILE A 11 -4.12 -1.78 9.36
CA ILE A 11 -4.80 -2.88 8.64
C ILE A 11 -5.81 -2.29 7.64
N LEU A 12 -6.60 -1.31 8.06
CA LEU A 12 -7.58 -0.63 7.20
C LEU A 12 -6.92 0.09 6.02
N ILE A 13 -5.75 0.72 6.23
CA ILE A 13 -4.97 1.33 5.14
C ILE A 13 -4.52 0.27 4.14
N GLY A 14 -4.03 -0.88 4.60
CA GLY A 14 -3.66 -1.99 3.72
C GLY A 14 -4.84 -2.54 2.90
N LEU A 15 -6.00 -2.69 3.54
CA LEU A 15 -7.25 -3.09 2.87
C LEU A 15 -7.71 -2.04 1.86
N PHE A 16 -7.60 -0.76 2.19
CA PHE A 16 -7.91 0.33 1.28
C PHE A 16 -7.01 0.31 0.03
N LEU A 17 -5.71 0.07 0.18
CA LEU A 17 -4.78 -0.06 -0.94
C LEU A 17 -5.12 -1.27 -1.84
N MET A 18 -5.49 -2.40 -1.23
CA MET A 18 -5.99 -3.57 -1.99
C MET A 18 -7.28 -3.23 -2.76
N GLY A 19 -8.22 -2.54 -2.12
CA GLY A 19 -9.45 -2.06 -2.76
C GLY A 19 -9.16 -1.11 -3.91
N ALA A 20 -8.26 -0.15 -3.72
CA ALA A 20 -7.82 0.77 -4.75
C ALA A 20 -7.20 0.03 -5.94
N ALA A 21 -6.41 -1.03 -5.71
CA ALA A 21 -5.84 -1.83 -6.78
C ALA A 21 -6.92 -2.50 -7.68
N LEU A 22 -8.04 -2.92 -7.09
CA LEU A 22 -9.14 -3.56 -7.82
C LEU A 22 -10.04 -2.54 -8.53
N PHE A 23 -10.40 -1.46 -7.84
CA PHE A 23 -11.47 -0.54 -8.26
C PHE A 23 -10.97 0.79 -8.87
N ALA A 24 -9.70 1.18 -8.71
CA ALA A 24 -9.22 2.45 -9.23
C ALA A 24 -9.16 2.46 -10.75
N LYS A 25 -9.68 3.53 -11.37
CA LYS A 25 -9.60 3.76 -12.81
C LYS A 25 -8.16 4.09 -13.22
N LYS A 26 -7.76 3.72 -14.44
CA LYS A 26 -6.39 3.91 -14.98
C LYS A 26 -5.82 5.33 -14.72
N LYS A 27 -6.63 6.37 -14.98
CA LYS A 27 -6.27 7.79 -14.80
C LYS A 27 -5.95 8.18 -13.35
N SER A 28 -6.37 7.37 -12.37
CA SER A 28 -6.07 7.60 -10.96
C SER A 28 -4.64 7.19 -10.62
N PHE A 29 -4.11 6.12 -11.23
CA PHE A 29 -2.76 5.63 -10.93
C PHE A 29 -1.65 6.61 -11.34
N GLU A 30 -1.86 7.38 -12.41
CA GLU A 30 -0.94 8.44 -12.84
C GLU A 30 -0.85 9.61 -11.84
N LYS A 31 -1.93 9.88 -11.09
CA LYS A 31 -2.01 11.02 -10.15
C LYS A 31 -1.73 10.67 -8.70
N ILE A 32 -1.80 9.39 -8.31
CA ILE A 32 -1.66 8.96 -6.91
C ILE A 32 -0.23 9.15 -6.36
N PHE A 33 0.80 9.31 -7.22
CA PHE A 33 2.20 9.16 -6.80
C PHE A 33 3.10 10.39 -6.96
N ILE A 34 2.54 11.59 -7.12
CA ILE A 34 3.30 12.85 -7.24
C ILE A 34 3.21 13.62 -5.90
N SER A 35 3.93 13.18 -4.86
CA SER A 35 4.08 13.96 -3.62
C SER A 35 5.18 13.38 -2.72
N GLY A 36 6.26 14.14 -2.51
CA GLY A 36 7.17 14.00 -1.35
C GLY A 36 8.22 12.89 -1.38
N GLN A 37 9.09 12.84 -2.39
CA GLN A 37 10.22 11.90 -2.40
C GLN A 37 11.54 12.56 -2.03
N ASP A 38 11.90 12.47 -0.75
CA ASP A 38 13.22 12.90 -0.25
C ASP A 38 14.28 11.78 -0.35
N ASN A 39 13.91 10.59 -0.88
CA ASN A 39 14.71 9.38 -0.76
C ASN A 39 14.87 8.61 -2.09
N ILE A 40 16.11 8.28 -2.46
CA ILE A 40 16.48 7.67 -3.77
C ILE A 40 15.77 6.33 -4.00
N ILE A 41 15.64 5.51 -2.96
CA ILE A 41 14.98 4.20 -3.03
C ILE A 41 13.50 4.37 -3.37
N ALA A 42 12.82 5.35 -2.75
CA ALA A 42 11.44 5.67 -3.08
C ALA A 42 11.32 6.15 -4.53
N GLY A 43 12.29 6.96 -5.00
CA GLY A 43 12.42 7.39 -6.39
C GLY A 43 12.48 6.23 -7.38
N ILE A 44 13.34 5.24 -7.13
CA ILE A 44 13.48 4.07 -8.01
C ILE A 44 12.19 3.24 -8.05
N VAL A 45 11.58 2.98 -6.88
CA VAL A 45 10.32 2.24 -6.81
C VAL A 45 9.20 2.98 -7.55
N ALA A 46 9.16 4.31 -7.46
CA ALA A 46 8.19 5.12 -8.19
C ALA A 46 8.42 5.09 -9.71
N LEU A 47 9.66 5.16 -10.18
CA LEU A 47 9.98 5.05 -11.61
C LEU A 47 9.58 3.68 -12.16
N ILE A 48 9.85 2.60 -11.42
CA ILE A 48 9.42 1.24 -11.79
C ILE A 48 7.89 1.17 -11.83
N PHE A 49 7.20 1.72 -10.83
CA PHE A 49 5.75 1.70 -10.78
C PHE A 49 5.11 2.50 -11.91
N GLN A 50 5.59 3.72 -12.21
CA GLN A 50 5.04 4.57 -13.27
C GLN A 50 5.28 3.98 -14.67
N ASN A 51 6.43 3.36 -14.91
CA ASN A 51 6.73 2.71 -16.20
C ASN A 51 6.12 1.32 -16.35
N ALA A 52 5.60 0.72 -15.27
CA ALA A 52 4.98 -0.59 -15.33
C ALA A 52 3.60 -0.54 -16.02
N PRO A 53 3.22 -1.59 -16.76
CA PRO A 53 1.88 -1.69 -17.31
C PRO A 53 0.84 -1.72 -16.17
N ILE A 54 -0.35 -1.19 -16.44
CA ILE A 54 -1.39 -0.98 -15.42
C ILE A 54 -1.79 -2.28 -14.70
N LYS A 55 -1.74 -3.44 -15.39
CA LYS A 55 -1.94 -4.74 -14.74
C LYS A 55 -0.90 -4.99 -13.64
N VAL A 56 0.38 -4.69 -13.90
CA VAL A 56 1.48 -4.83 -12.96
C VAL A 56 1.38 -3.80 -11.83
N GLN A 57 1.04 -2.54 -12.12
CA GLN A 57 0.76 -1.54 -11.08
C GLN A 57 -0.32 -1.99 -10.10
N ARG A 58 -1.40 -2.57 -10.62
CA ARG A 58 -2.47 -3.13 -9.78
C ARG A 58 -1.97 -4.30 -8.93
N ILE A 59 -1.23 -5.23 -9.53
CA ILE A 59 -0.64 -6.36 -8.79
C ILE A 59 0.28 -5.85 -7.69
N MET A 60 1.19 -4.91 -7.99
CA MET A 60 2.12 -4.31 -7.03
C MET A 60 1.39 -3.62 -5.88
N LEU A 61 0.37 -2.81 -6.18
CA LEU A 61 -0.41 -2.12 -5.15
C LEU A 61 -1.21 -3.12 -4.29
N PHE A 62 -1.74 -4.16 -4.91
CA PHE A 62 -2.48 -5.22 -4.22
C PHE A 62 -1.57 -6.04 -3.31
N THR A 63 -0.43 -6.53 -3.80
CA THR A 63 0.52 -7.28 -2.97
C THR A 63 1.11 -6.42 -1.86
N PHE A 64 1.38 -5.14 -2.12
CA PHE A 64 1.81 -4.22 -1.07
C PHE A 64 0.74 -4.07 0.02
N GLY A 65 -0.51 -3.81 -0.37
CA GLY A 65 -1.62 -3.73 0.59
C GLY A 65 -1.83 -5.03 1.37
N LEU A 66 -1.68 -6.18 0.72
CA LEU A 66 -1.81 -7.50 1.33
C LEU A 66 -0.69 -7.80 2.33
N LEU A 67 0.56 -7.53 1.98
CA LEU A 67 1.70 -7.68 2.89
C LEU A 67 1.59 -6.72 4.08
N TRP A 68 1.15 -5.48 3.83
CA TRP A 68 0.94 -4.48 4.88
C TRP A 68 -0.15 -4.92 5.85
N SER A 69 -1.36 -5.17 5.34
CA SER A 69 -2.50 -5.61 6.15
C SER A 69 -2.20 -6.92 6.87
N GLY A 70 -1.60 -7.90 6.18
CA GLY A 70 -1.23 -9.19 6.75
C GLY A 70 -0.17 -9.09 7.84
N GLY A 71 0.85 -8.23 7.67
CA GLY A 71 1.86 -7.98 8.70
C GLY A 71 1.26 -7.39 9.96
N PHE A 72 0.43 -6.34 9.84
CA PHE A 72 -0.23 -5.74 10.99
C PHE A 72 -1.28 -6.65 11.62
N ALA A 73 -2.00 -7.46 10.83
CA ALA A 73 -2.90 -8.48 11.36
C ALA A 73 -2.15 -9.56 12.15
N TYR A 74 -0.98 -9.98 11.68
CA TYR A 74 -0.12 -10.91 12.44
C TYR A 74 0.30 -10.30 13.78
N PHE A 75 0.73 -9.05 13.82
CA PHE A 75 1.04 -8.36 15.08
C PHE A 75 -0.19 -8.30 15.99
N LEU A 76 -1.36 -7.94 15.45
CA LEU A 76 -2.63 -7.89 16.18
C LEU A 76 -2.98 -9.24 16.84
N ILE A 77 -2.88 -10.34 16.07
CA ILE A 77 -3.25 -11.69 16.54
C ILE A 77 -2.23 -12.23 17.55
N THR A 78 -0.94 -11.99 17.32
CA THR A 78 0.12 -12.51 18.20
C THR A 78 0.35 -11.68 19.46
N GLY A 79 -0.27 -10.49 19.56
CA GLY A 79 -0.10 -9.61 20.72
C GLY A 79 1.31 -9.00 20.84
N LYS A 80 2.13 -9.07 19.79
CA LYS A 80 3.52 -8.60 19.79
C LYS A 80 3.61 -7.11 19.46
N TYR A 81 2.96 -6.25 20.26
CA TYR A 81 2.91 -4.80 20.07
C TYR A 81 2.81 -4.01 21.37
#